data_AF-A0A7L3KZI3-F1
#
_entry.id   AF-A0A7L3KZI3-F1
#
_cell.length_a   1.000
_cell.length_b   1.000
_cell.length_c   1.000
_cell.angle_alpha   90.00
_cell.angle_beta   90.00
_cell.angle_gamma   90.00
#
_symmetry.space_group_name_H-M   'P 1'
#
loop_
_entity.id
_entity.type
_entity.pdbx_description
1 polymer ?
#
loop_
_entity_poly.entity_id
_entity_poly.type
_entity_poly.pdbx_seq_one_letter_code
_entity_poly.pdbx_strand_id
1 'polypeptide(L)'
;MAASSRAQVLRLYRALLRESQRFSGYNYRTYAIRRIREAFRENKNIEDSEKIEELLNKAKENLEVIRRQVCLFLSFFVAVHYSFNSLMPL
;
A
#
# COMPACT_ATOMS: atom_id res chain seq x y z
N MET A 1 -13.74 -17.78 15.41
CA MET A 1 -13.01 -16.90 14.47
C MET A 1 -11.64 -17.48 14.27
N ALA A 2 -11.22 -17.72 13.02
CA ALA A 2 -9.96 -18.41 12.76
C ALA A 2 -8.81 -17.47 13.10
N ALA A 3 -7.99 -17.84 14.09
CA ALA A 3 -6.80 -17.10 14.47
C ALA A 3 -6.00 -16.76 13.20
N SER A 4 -5.86 -15.46 12.94
CA SER A 4 -5.15 -14.96 11.78
C SER A 4 -3.71 -15.47 11.81
N SER A 5 -3.41 -16.48 11.00
CA SER A 5 -2.13 -17.17 11.12
C SER A 5 -1.01 -16.25 10.65
N ARG A 6 0.15 -16.33 11.32
CA ARG A 6 1.38 -15.60 10.93
C ARG A 6 1.68 -15.74 9.42
N ALA A 7 1.32 -16.88 8.82
CA ALA A 7 1.44 -17.12 7.39
C ALA A 7 0.56 -16.17 6.54
N GLN A 8 -0.69 -15.91 6.94
CA GLN A 8 -1.59 -14.97 6.24
C GLN A 8 -1.05 -13.54 6.26
N VAL A 9 -0.56 -13.09 7.42
CA VAL A 9 0.08 -11.77 7.58
C VAL A 9 1.26 -11.61 6.61
N LEU A 10 2.14 -12.61 6.56
CA LEU A 10 3.30 -12.59 5.67
C LEU A 10 2.92 -12.68 4.18
N ARG A 11 1.87 -13.42 3.83
CA ARG A 11 1.35 -13.46 2.44
C ARG A 11 0.83 -12.09 2.02
N LEU A 12 0.06 -11.43 2.89
CA LEU A 12 -0.50 -10.11 2.62
C LEU A 12 0.58 -9.03 2.52
N TYR A 13 1.55 -9.05 3.42
CA TYR A 13 2.72 -8.17 3.37
C TYR A 13 3.44 -8.26 2.01
N ARG A 14 3.73 -9.48 1.55
CA ARG A 14 4.38 -9.70 0.26
C ARG A 14 3.51 -9.24 -0.92
N ALA A 15 2.18 -9.41 -0.83
CA ALA A 15 1.26 -8.94 -1.85
C ALA A 15 1.27 -7.41 -1.96
N LEU A 16 1.18 -6.70 -0.82
CA LEU A 16 1.23 -5.23 -0.76
C LEU A 16 2.52 -4.68 -1.36
N LEU A 17 3.67 -5.28 -1.03
CA LEU A 17 4.95 -4.89 -1.60
C LEU A 17 5.00 -5.10 -3.12
N ARG A 18 4.53 -6.26 -3.61
CA ARG A 18 4.51 -6.55 -5.06
C ARG A 18 3.63 -5.59 -5.84
N GLU A 19 2.41 -5.31 -5.36
CA GLU A 19 1.53 -4.37 -6.04
C GLU A 19 2.09 -2.94 -5.99
N SER A 20 2.73 -2.55 -4.88
CA SER A 20 3.38 -1.24 -4.76
C SER A 20 4.56 -1.06 -5.72
N GLN A 21 5.24 -2.14 -6.13
CA GLN A 21 6.29 -2.06 -7.16
C GLN A 21 5.75 -1.69 -8.54
N ARG A 22 4.45 -1.89 -8.79
CA ARG A 22 3.81 -1.61 -10.08
C ARG A 22 3.50 -0.12 -10.28
N PHE A 23 3.70 0.72 -9.27
CA PHE A 23 3.62 2.17 -9.44
C PHE A 23 4.72 2.63 -10.40
N SER A 24 4.32 3.28 -11.50
CA SER A 24 5.22 3.84 -12.51
C SER A 24 6.13 4.94 -11.91
N GLY A 25 5.54 5.84 -11.11
CA GLY A 25 6.27 6.91 -10.44
C GLY A 25 7.20 6.40 -9.32
N TYR A 26 8.49 6.73 -9.42
CA TYR A 26 9.52 6.36 -8.43
C TYR A 26 9.16 6.84 -7.02
N ASN A 27 8.74 8.11 -6.88
CA ASN A 27 8.38 8.68 -5.58
C ASN A 27 7.21 7.93 -4.93
N TYR A 28 6.17 7.62 -5.70
CA TYR A 28 5.00 6.87 -5.23
C TYR A 28 5.35 5.43 -4.83
N ARG A 29 6.13 4.74 -5.67
CA ARG A 29 6.62 3.38 -5.38
C ARG A 29 7.41 3.35 -4.08
N THR A 30 8.38 4.26 -3.95
CA THR A 30 9.27 4.30 -2.79
C THR A 30 8.51 4.68 -1.51
N TYR A 31 7.58 5.65 -1.61
CA TYR A 31 6.70 6.03 -0.51
C TYR A 31 5.80 4.87 -0.06
N ALA A 32 5.12 4.20 -0.98
CA ALA A 32 4.22 3.09 -0.67
C ALA A 32 4.98 1.94 0.02
N ILE A 33 6.14 1.56 -0.52
CA ILE A 33 7.00 0.52 0.08
C ILE A 33 7.45 0.93 1.49
N ARG A 34 7.90 2.18 1.67
CA ARG A 34 8.33 2.67 2.99
C ARG A 34 7.18 2.60 3.99
N ARG A 35 5.99 3.12 3.62
CA ARG A 35 4.82 3.16 4.51
C ARG A 35 4.33 1.76 4.89
N ILE A 36 4.33 0.81 3.95
CA ILE A 36 3.98 -0.60 4.23
C ILE A 36 4.97 -1.20 5.23
N ARG A 37 6.28 -0.98 5.06
CA ARG A 37 7.30 -1.50 5.98
C ARG A 37 7.16 -0.93 7.38
N GLU A 38 6.94 0.37 7.50
CA GLU A 38 6.74 1.06 8.78
C GLU A 38 5.49 0.51 9.49
N ALA A 39 4.35 0.43 8.80
CA ALA A 39 3.11 -0.06 9.39
C ALA A 39 3.23 -1.51 9.92
N PHE A 40 3.89 -2.41 9.18
CA PHE A 40 4.10 -3.78 9.66
C PHE A 40 5.11 -3.86 10.80
N ARG A 41 6.06 -2.93 10.90
CA ARG A 41 7.03 -2.86 11.99
C ARG A 41 6.38 -2.31 13.27
N GLU A 42 5.58 -1.26 13.15
CA GLU A 42 4.81 -0.66 14.25
C GLU A 42 3.85 -1.67 14.89
N ASN A 43 3.19 -2.50 14.08
CA ASN A 43 2.21 -3.48 14.55
C ASN A 43 2.82 -4.86 14.89
N LYS A 44 4.16 -5.01 14.87
CA LYS A 44 4.84 -6.31 15.08
C LYS A 44 4.59 -6.91 16.46
N ASN A 45 4.45 -6.07 17.48
CA ASN A 45 4.37 -6.49 18.89
C ASN A 45 2.92 -6.54 19.40
N ILE A 46 1.92 -6.44 18.51
CA ILE A 46 0.52 -6.60 18.89
C ILE A 46 0.24 -8.09 19.02
N GLU A 47 -0.18 -8.51 20.22
CA GLU A 47 -0.52 -9.90 20.55
C GLU A 47 -2.04 -10.13 20.61
N ASP A 48 -2.81 -9.04 20.59
CA ASP A 48 -4.27 -9.07 20.60
C ASP A 48 -4.83 -9.60 19.26
N SER A 49 -5.48 -10.76 19.32
CA SER A 49 -6.00 -11.46 18.14
C SER A 49 -7.11 -10.68 17.42
N GLU A 50 -7.95 -9.93 18.14
CA GLU A 50 -9.03 -9.16 17.52
C GLU A 50 -8.46 -7.98 16.73
N LYS A 51 -7.49 -7.29 17.33
CA LYS A 51 -6.79 -6.17 16.71
C LYS A 51 -5.98 -6.60 15.48
N ILE A 52 -5.38 -7.79 15.51
CA ILE A 52 -4.68 -8.36 14.35
C ILE A 52 -5.67 -8.61 13.20
N GLU A 53 -6.85 -9.14 13.49
CA GLU A 53 -7.88 -9.40 12.48
C GLU A 53 -8.40 -8.11 11.84
N GLU A 54 -8.66 -7.07 12.64
CA GLU A 54 -9.05 -5.74 12.17
C GLU A 54 -7.99 -5.13 11.24
N LEU A 55 -6.71 -5.14 11.67
CA LEU A 55 -5.59 -4.63 10.88
C LEU A 55 -5.40 -5.41 9.57
N LEU A 56 -5.66 -6.72 9.59
CA LEU A 56 -5.61 -7.54 8.38
C LEU A 56 -6.73 -7.21 7.39
N ASN A 57 -7.94 -6.98 7.88
CA ASN A 57 -9.05 -6.56 7.02
C ASN A 57 -8.76 -5.20 6.39
N LYS A 58 -8.27 -4.24 7.19
CA LYS A 58 -7.79 -2.94 6.69
C LYS A 58 -6.66 -3.07 5.66
N ALA A 59 -5.72 -3.99 5.87
CA ALA A 59 -4.64 -4.24 4.93
C ALA A 59 -5.11 -4.89 3.62
N LYS A 60 -6.17 -5.71 3.64
CA LYS A 60 -6.81 -6.25 2.43
C LYS A 60 -7.53 -5.15 1.64
N GLU A 61 -8.28 -4.27 2.31
CA GLU A 61 -8.91 -3.11 1.68
C GLU A 61 -7.87 -2.21 1.00
N ASN A 62 -6.78 -1.91 1.70
CA ASN A 62 -5.67 -1.13 1.15
C ASN A 62 -5.03 -1.81 -0.07
N LEU A 63 -4.93 -3.15 -0.09
CA LEU A 63 -4.43 -3.89 -1.25
C LEU A 63 -5.35 -3.71 -2.47
N GLU A 64 -6.67 -3.72 -2.28
CA GLU A 64 -7.61 -3.45 -3.37
C GLU A 64 -7.52 -2.02 -3.87
N VAL A 65 -7.37 -1.05 -2.97
CA VAL A 65 -7.15 0.36 -3.34
C VAL A 65 -5.88 0.51 -4.16
N ILE A 66 -4.76 -0.07 -3.73
CA ILE A 66 -3.49 -0.04 -4.48
C ILE A 66 -3.68 -0.68 -5.86
N ARG A 67 -4.37 -1.82 -5.96
CA ARG A 67 -4.66 -2.47 -7.26
C ARG A 67 -5.48 -1.60 -8.19
N ARG A 68 -6.51 -0.92 -7.68
CA ARG A 68 -7.34 0.01 -8.46
C ARG A 68 -6.54 1.24 -8.86
N GLN A 69 -5.74 1.80 -7.96
CA GLN A 69 -4.92 2.98 -8.22
C GLN A 69 -3.81 2.69 -9.23
N VAL A 70 -3.13 1.55 -9.17
CA VAL A 70 -2.15 1.14 -10.19
C VAL A 70 -2.80 1.07 -11.59
N CYS A 71 -4.08 0.69 -11.66
CA CYS A 71 -4.84 0.68 -12.91
C CYS A 71 -5.27 2.08 -13.37
N LEU A 72 -5.76 2.92 -12.44
CA LEU A 72 -6.26 4.28 -12.72
C LEU A 72 -5.15 5.30 -12.99
N PHE A 73 -3.98 5.18 -12.34
CA PHE A 73 -2.83 6.06 -12.57
C PHE A 73 -2.19 5.89 -13.95
N LEU A 74 -2.54 4.83 -14.70
CA LEU A 74 -2.12 4.68 -16.09
C LEU A 74 -2.87 5.65 -17.04
N SER A 75 -4.06 6.14 -16.66
CA SER A 75 -4.90 6.95 -17.56
C SER A 75 -5.32 8.32 -17.03
N PHE A 76 -5.33 8.57 -15.72
CA PHE A 76 -5.91 9.83 -15.19
C PHE A 76 -4.87 10.92 -14.83
N PHE A 77 -3.62 10.56 -14.51
CA PHE A 77 -2.69 11.52 -13.88
C PHE A 77 -1.75 12.24 -14.86
N VAL A 78 -1.59 11.79 -16.10
CA VAL A 78 -0.80 12.52 -17.11
C VAL A 78 -1.40 13.91 -17.37
N ALA A 79 -2.73 14.07 -17.31
CA ALA A 79 -3.39 15.37 -17.48
C ALA A 79 -3.26 16.31 -16.26
N VAL A 80 -3.22 15.77 -15.04
CA VAL A 80 -3.17 16.60 -13.81
C VAL A 80 -1.73 17.01 -13.46
N HIS A 81 -0.74 16.15 -13.72
CA HIS A 81 0.67 16.49 -13.48
C HIS A 81 1.24 17.45 -14.55
N TYR A 82 0.78 17.38 -15.81
CA TYR A 82 1.20 18.35 -16.84
C TYR A 82 0.68 19.77 -16.55
N SER A 83 -0.50 19.91 -15.93
CA SER A 83 -1.01 21.23 -15.50
C SER A 83 -0.33 21.77 -14.24
N PHE A 84 0.22 20.92 -13.37
CA PHE A 84 0.89 21.38 -12.14
C PHE A 84 2.38 21.70 -12.34
N ASN A 85 3.06 21.01 -13.26
CA ASN A 85 4.48 21.26 -13.56
C ASN A 85 4.74 22.49 -14.45
N SER A 86 3.69 23.17 -14.95
CA SER A 86 3.84 24.42 -15.72
C SER A 86 3.89 25.68 -14.84
N LEU A 87 3.88 25.54 -13.50
CA LEU A 87 3.66 26.67 -12.57
C LEU A 87 4.71 26.83 -11.45
N MET A 88 5.83 26.12 -11.48
CA MET A 88 6.94 26.45 -10.55
C MET A 88 8.30 26.17 -11.21
N PRO A 89 9.13 27.21 -11.46
CA PRO A 89 10.52 27.04 -11.82
C PRO A 89 11.36 26.84 -10.55
N LEU A 90 12.21 25.81 -10.58
CA LEU A 90 13.31 25.48 -9.64
C LEU A 90 12.96 25.40 -8.15
#